data_AF-A0A2M9F0L5-F1
#
_entry.id   AF-A0A2M9F0L5-F1
#
_cell.length_a   1.000
_cell.length_b   1.000
_cell.length_c   1.000
_cell.angle_alpha   90.00
_cell.angle_beta   90.00
_cell.angle_gamma   90.00
#
_symmetry.space_group_name_H-M   'P 1'
#
loop_
_entity.id
_entity.type
_entity.pdbx_description
1 polymer ?
#
loop_
_entity_poly.entity_id
_entity_poly.type
_entity_poly.pdbx_seq_one_letter_code
_entity_poly.pdbx_strand_id
1 'polypeptide(L)' 'MVSKSSLTRALLIAGNFIFCVAVIVTGLQFAGYLINDVLHIEGWARTALQFAAVIFIFYPMKFVYDTVQYRISQNP' A
#
# COMPACT_ATOMS: atom_id res chain seq x y z
N MET A 1 -10.99 -34.44 3.67
CA MET A 1 -11.72 -33.36 2.95
C MET A 1 -11.20 -32.02 3.45
N VAL A 2 -10.23 -31.42 2.76
CA VAL A 2 -9.79 -30.06 3.08
C VAL A 2 -10.90 -29.13 2.61
N SER A 3 -11.60 -28.51 3.55
CA SER A 3 -12.73 -27.64 3.26
C SER A 3 -12.38 -26.62 2.16
N LYS A 4 -13.16 -26.57 1.09
CA LYS A 4 -13.07 -25.53 0.03
C LYS A 4 -13.02 -24.11 0.61
N SER A 5 -13.52 -23.90 1.83
CA SER A 5 -13.46 -22.61 2.52
C SER A 5 -12.04 -22.20 2.96
N SER A 6 -11.13 -23.15 3.22
CA SER A 6 -9.75 -22.86 3.66
C SER A 6 -8.87 -22.45 2.48
N LEU A 7 -8.95 -23.18 1.35
CA LEU A 7 -8.16 -22.88 0.16
C LEU A 7 -8.54 -21.52 -0.45
N THR A 8 -9.85 -21.22 -0.49
CA THR A 8 -10.37 -19.94 -1.01
C THR A 8 -9.93 -18.77 -0.13
N ARG A 9 -9.94 -18.93 1.20
CA ARG A 9 -9.42 -17.91 2.13
C ARG A 9 -7.92 -17.69 1.96
N ALA A 10 -7.13 -18.74 1.81
CA ALA A 10 -5.70 -18.63 1.57
C ALA A 10 -5.38 -17.86 0.27
N LEU A 11 -6.11 -18.17 -0.81
CA LEU A 11 -6.00 -17.46 -2.10
C LEU A 11 -6.41 -15.99 -2.00
N LEU A 12 -7.48 -15.68 -1.27
CA LEU A 12 -7.91 -14.30 -1.03
C LEU A 12 -6.87 -13.51 -0.23
N ILE A 13 -6.30 -14.10 0.82
CA ILE A 13 -5.26 -13.45 1.63
C ILE A 13 -4.01 -13.19 0.77
N ALA A 14 -3.57 -14.18 0.00
CA ALA A 14 -2.43 -14.04 -0.90
C ALA A 14 -2.68 -12.99 -1.99
N GLY A 15 -3.87 -13.00 -2.61
CA GLY A 15 -4.26 -12.00 -3.61
C GLY A 15 -4.31 -10.59 -3.04
N ASN A 16 -4.86 -10.43 -1.84
CA ASN A 16 -4.93 -9.12 -1.17
C ASN A 16 -3.52 -8.61 -0.78
N PHE A 17 -2.63 -9.51 -0.36
CA PHE A 17 -1.23 -9.17 -0.10
C PHE A 17 -0.51 -8.69 -1.37
N ILE A 18 -0.65 -9.43 -2.48
CA ILE A 18 -0.07 -9.03 -3.77
C ILE A 18 -0.63 -7.69 -4.22
N PHE A 19 -1.94 -7.47 -4.07
CA PHE A 19 -2.58 -6.21 -4.42
C PHE A 19 -2.01 -5.04 -3.60
N CYS A 20 -1.87 -5.18 -2.28
CA CYS A 20 -1.24 -4.17 -1.43
C CYS A 20 0.19 -3.85 -1.87
N VAL A 21 1.01 -4.86 -2.14
CA VAL A 21 2.39 -4.67 -2.61
C VAL A 21 2.40 -3.96 -3.96
N ALA A 22 1.54 -4.36 -4.89
CA ALA A 22 1.43 -3.74 -6.21
C ALA A 22 1.05 -2.25 -6.12
N VAL A 23 0.11 -1.89 -5.25
CA VAL A 23 -0.29 -0.49 -5.02
C VAL A 23 0.88 0.33 -4.49
N ILE A 24 1.62 -0.18 -3.49
CA ILE A 24 2.78 0.52 -2.92
C ILE A 24 3.87 0.72 -3.98
N VAL A 25 4.20 -0.33 -4.73
CA VAL A 25 5.24 -0.28 -5.78
C VAL A 25 4.86 0.69 -6.89
N THR A 26 3.61 0.63 -7.36
CA THR A 26 3.11 1.53 -8.41
C THR A 26 3.08 2.97 -7.92
N GLY A 27 2.66 3.22 -6.68
CA GLY A 27 2.68 4.55 -6.07
C GLY A 27 4.09 5.12 -5.96
N LEU A 28 5.07 4.29 -5.60
CA LEU A 28 6.48 4.70 -5.52
C LEU A 28 7.04 5.06 -6.90
N GLN A 29 6.76 4.24 -7.92
CA GLN A 29 7.18 4.50 -9.29
C GLN A 29 6.52 5.77 -9.83
N PHE A 30 5.23 5.96 -9.58
CA PHE A 30 4.49 7.14 -10.00
C PHE A 30 5.03 8.41 -9.33
N ALA A 31 5.32 8.38 -8.03
CA ALA A 31 5.97 9.49 -7.35
C ALA A 31 7.35 9.78 -7.96
N GLY A 32 8.14 8.75 -8.26
CA GLY A 32 9.42 8.90 -8.96
C GLY A 32 9.28 9.57 -10.33
N TYR A 33 8.31 9.13 -11.14
CA TYR A 33 7.98 9.72 -12.44
C TYR A 33 7.56 11.19 -12.29
N LEU A 34 6.66 11.49 -11.34
CA LEU A 34 6.18 12.85 -11.14
C LEU A 34 7.31 13.81 -10.72
N ILE A 35 8.17 13.36 -9.79
CA ILE A 35 9.28 14.18 -9.27
C ILE A 35 10.35 14.40 -10.34
N ASN A 36 10.71 13.36 -11.10
CA ASN A 36 11.84 13.41 -12.03
C ASN A 36 11.44 13.89 -13.43
N ASP A 37 10.36 13.34 -13.99
CA ASP A 37 10.00 13.54 -15.40
C ASP A 37 9.00 14.68 -15.61
N VAL A 38 8.15 14.99 -14.62
CA VAL A 38 7.18 16.08 -14.73
C VAL A 38 7.70 17.36 -14.09
N LEU A 39 8.19 17.26 -12.86
CA LEU A 39 8.64 18.41 -12.07
C LEU A 39 10.12 18.75 -12.30
N HIS A 40 10.90 17.86 -12.93
CA HIS A 40 12.35 18.00 -13.12
C HIS A 40 13.10 18.40 -11.84
N ILE A 41 12.65 17.89 -10.69
CA ILE A 41 13.26 18.23 -9.40
C ILE A 41 14.49 17.36 -9.21
N GLU A 42 15.65 18.01 -9.14
CA GLU A 42 16.94 17.35 -8.90
C GLU A 42 17.54 17.68 -7.53
N GLY A 43 18.60 16.97 -7.17
CA GLY A 43 19.36 17.22 -5.94
C GLY A 43 18.57 16.93 -4.66
N TRP A 44 18.80 17.72 -3.61
CA TRP A 44 18.24 17.49 -2.28
C TRP A 44 16.71 17.60 -2.22
N ALA A 45 16.12 18.42 -3.10
CA ALA A 45 14.67 18.58 -3.20
C ALA A 45 13.98 17.30 -3.67
N ARG A 46 14.63 16.53 -4.56
CA ARG A 46 14.15 15.21 -4.99
C ARG A 46 14.01 14.27 -3.81
N THR A 47 15.07 14.17 -3.01
CA THR A 47 15.12 13.27 -1.85
C THR A 47 14.05 13.62 -0.81
N ALA A 48 13.84 14.91 -0.56
CA ALA A 48 12.79 15.40 0.35
C ALA A 48 11.38 15.04 -0.15
N LEU A 49 11.11 15.25 -1.45
CA LEU A 49 9.82 14.88 -2.05
C LEU A 49 9.60 13.36 -2.09
N GLN A 50 10.65 12.58 -2.34
CA GLN A 50 10.56 11.12 -2.33
C GLN A 50 10.22 10.61 -0.92
N PHE A 51 10.82 11.21 0.11
CA PHE A 51 10.48 10.93 1.51
C PHE A 51 9.02 11.29 1.83
N ALA A 52 8.55 12.47 1.40
CA ALA A 52 7.17 12.89 1.57
C ALA A 52 6.19 11.95 0.84
N ALA A 53 6.53 11.51 -0.37
CA ALA A 53 5.73 10.57 -1.14
C ALA A 53 5.63 9.20 -0.46
N VAL A 54 6.72 8.70 0.12
CA VAL A 54 6.69 7.47 0.94
C VAL A 54 5.71 7.64 2.11
N ILE A 55 5.83 8.72 2.89
CA ILE A 55 4.91 9.00 4.01
C ILE A 55 3.45 9.03 3.53
N PHE A 56 3.20 9.64 2.37
CA PHE A 56 1.87 9.74 1.78
C PHE A 56 1.31 8.37 1.36
N ILE A 57 2.15 7.48 0.82
CA ILE A 57 1.79 6.10 0.46
C ILE A 57 1.51 5.24 1.70
N PHE A 58 2.17 5.51 2.82
CA PHE A 58 1.91 4.82 4.09
C PHE A 58 0.65 5.32 4.81
N TYR A 59 0.18 6.54 4.52
CA TYR A 59 -1.02 7.10 5.12
C TYR A 59 -2.29 6.22 4.96
N PRO A 60 -2.64 5.72 3.76
CA PRO A 60 -3.78 4.82 3.60
C PRO A 60 -3.63 3.50 4.37
N MET A 61 -2.40 3.02 4.65
CA MET A 61 -2.24 1.84 5.51
C MET A 61 -2.77 2.08 6.92
N LYS A 62 -2.61 3.29 7.47
CA LYS A 62 -3.19 3.64 8.78
C LYS A 62 -4.72 3.51 8.75
N PHE A 63 -5.35 3.97 7.68
CA PHE A 63 -6.81 3.89 7.51
C PHE A 63 -7.30 2.45 7.37
N VAL A 64 -6.57 1.62 6.61
CA VAL A 64 -6.86 0.19 6.48
C VAL A 64 -6.69 -0.51 7.83
N TYR A 65 -5.64 -0.19 8.58
CA TYR A 65 -5.38 -0.77 9.90
C TYR A 65 -6.48 -0.43 10.92
N ASP A 66 -6.93 0.82 10.93
CA ASP A 66 -8.02 1.30 11.78
C ASP A 66 -9.36 0.62 11.42
N THR A 67 -9.63 0.48 10.12
CA THR A 67 -10.82 -0.25 9.63
C THR A 67 -10.80 -1.72 10.04
N VAL A 68 -9.63 -2.38 9.98
CA VAL A 68 -9.47 -3.77 10.38
C VAL A 68 -9.64 -3.93 11.90
N GLN A 69 -9.00 -3.08 12.70
CA GLN A 69 -9.19 -3.09 14.17
C GLN A 69 -10.65 -2.86 14.55
N TYR A 70 -11.33 -1.90 13.91
CA TYR A 70 -12.74 -1.63 14.15
C TYR A 70 -13.62 -2.85 13.86
N ARG A 71 -13.38 -3.56 12.74
CA ARG A 71 -14.13 -4.78 12.39
C ARG A 71 -13.88 -5.94 13.35
N ILE A 72 -12.66 -6.06 13.87
CA ILE A 72 -12.31 -7.08 14.88
C ILE A 72 -12.93 -6.71 16.24
N SER A 73 -12.92 -5.43 16.62
CA SER A 73 -13.50 -4.97 17.87
C SER A 73 -15.03 -5.07 17.92
N GLN A 74 -15.72 -5.04 16.77
CA GLN A 74 -17.18 -5.12 16.70
C GLN A 74 -17.76 -6.52 16.46
N ASN A 75 -16.92 -7.52 16.17
CA ASN A 75 -17.32 -8.93 16.16
C ASN A 75 -16.33 -9.72 17.04
N PRO A 76 -16.53 -9.77 18.37
CA PRO A 76 -15.76 -10.64 19.25
C PRO A 76 -15.93 -12.13 18.91
#